data_AF-A0A928N801-F1
#
_entry.id   AF-A0A928N801-F1
#
_cell.length_a   1.000
_cell.length_b   1.000
_cell.length_c   1.000
_cell.angle_alpha   90.00
_cell.angle_beta   90.00
_cell.angle_gamma   90.00
#
_symmetry.space_group_name_H-M   'P 1'
#
loop_
_entity.id
_entity.type
_entity.pdbx_description
1 polymer ?
#
loop_
_entity_poly.entity_id
_entity_poly.type
_entity_poly.pdbx_seq_one_letter_code
_entity_poly.pdbx_strand_id
1 'polypeptide(L)'
;MRDILTHGAVIAVIGLLTVFVVLAILWSVLELMRVVFAGKGKKPAAKTEAPAPAPVPAVSAAPVQESDDELIAVLTAAVAACLDAPKNGLRIRSYRRIESTAPVWNLTARRDNVIG
;
A
#
# COMPACT_ATOMS: atom_id res chain seq x y z
N MET A 1 43.88 14.37 19.30
CA MET A 1 43.86 14.06 17.85
C MET A 1 43.26 12.67 17.57
N ARG A 2 43.71 11.61 18.28
CA ARG A 2 43.22 10.23 18.09
C ARG A 2 41.72 10.08 18.41
N ASP A 3 41.21 10.76 19.43
CA ASP A 3 39.82 10.63 19.87
C ASP A 3 38.80 11.15 18.83
N ILE A 4 39.13 12.26 18.15
CA ILE A 4 38.31 12.81 17.05
C ILE A 4 38.16 11.81 15.90
N LEU A 5 39.25 11.12 15.54
CA LEU A 5 39.25 10.14 14.44
C LEU A 5 38.40 8.92 14.81
N THR A 6 38.46 8.51 16.08
CA THR A 6 37.70 7.38 16.61
C THR A 6 36.21 7.72 16.71
N HIS A 7 35.86 8.93 17.16
CA HIS A 7 34.47 9.39 17.18
C HIS A 7 33.85 9.45 15.78
N GLY A 8 34.57 10.00 14.80
CA GLY A 8 34.12 9.99 13.41
C GLY A 8 33.93 8.58 12.84
N ALA A 9 34.85 7.66 13.14
CA ALA A 9 34.75 6.26 12.73
C ALA A 9 33.53 5.55 13.34
N VAL A 10 33.24 5.79 14.64
CA VAL A 10 32.07 5.22 15.32
C VAL A 10 30.77 5.69 14.65
N ILE A 11 30.66 6.98 14.33
CA ILE A 11 29.48 7.54 13.68
C ILE A 11 29.29 6.93 12.27
N ALA A 12 30.37 6.75 11.51
CA ALA A 12 30.33 6.11 10.21
C ALA A 12 29.86 4.64 10.29
N VAL A 13 30.36 3.88 11.27
CA VAL A 13 29.93 2.49 11.50
C VAL A 13 28.44 2.43 11.88
N ILE A 14 27.97 3.33 12.76
CA ILE A 14 26.55 3.39 13.14
C ILE A 14 25.68 3.72 11.92
N GLY A 15 26.11 4.66 11.07
CA GLY A 15 25.42 4.99 9.83
C GLY A 15 25.35 3.80 8.87
N LEU A 16 26.47 3.11 8.66
CA LEU A 16 26.53 1.90 7.82
C LEU A 16 25.60 0.80 8.34
N LEU A 17 25.58 0.57 9.65
CA LEU A 17 24.73 -0.41 10.31
C LEU A 17 23.25 -0.04 10.15
N THR A 18 22.91 1.24 10.36
CA THR A 18 21.53 1.74 10.19
C THR A 18 21.02 1.53 8.76
N VAL A 19 21.85 1.80 7.74
CA VAL A 19 21.50 1.54 6.35
C VAL A 19 21.27 0.05 6.10
N PHE A 20 22.13 -0.81 6.66
CA PHE A 20 21.98 -2.28 6.54
C PHE A 20 20.66 -2.77 7.15
N VAL A 21 20.29 -2.24 8.32
CA VAL A 21 19.01 -2.55 8.98
C VAL A 21 17.83 -2.07 8.15
N VAL A 22 17.87 -0.85 7.61
CA VAL A 22 16.82 -0.32 6.74
C VAL A 22 16.65 -1.20 5.50
N LEU A 23 17.73 -1.60 4.83
CA LEU A 23 17.67 -2.52 3.69
C LEU A 23 17.08 -3.88 4.06
N ALA A 24 17.48 -4.45 5.21
CA ALA A 24 16.94 -5.72 5.69
C ALA A 24 15.44 -5.62 6.00
N ILE A 25 14.98 -4.53 6.62
CA ILE A 25 13.57 -4.28 6.90
C ILE A 25 12.79 -4.11 5.59
N LEU A 26 13.29 -3.33 4.63
CA LEU A 26 12.63 -3.17 3.33
C LEU A 26 12.48 -4.52 2.64
N TRP A 27 13.55 -5.31 2.54
CA TRP A 27 13.47 -6.65 1.97
C TRP A 27 12.46 -7.53 2.73
N SER A 28 12.55 -7.56 4.07
CA SER A 28 11.64 -8.35 4.91
C SER A 28 10.17 -7.98 4.70
N VAL A 29 9.84 -6.69 4.59
CA VAL A 29 8.46 -6.24 4.32
C VAL A 29 8.00 -6.65 2.92
N LEU A 30 8.88 -6.56 1.91
CA LEU A 30 8.57 -7.03 0.55
C LEU A 30 8.31 -8.55 0.54
N GLU A 31 9.12 -9.33 1.26
CA GLU A 31 8.96 -10.78 1.32
C GLU A 31 7.73 -11.18 2.14
N LEU A 32 7.46 -10.51 3.26
CA LEU A 32 6.27 -10.73 4.06
C LEU A 32 5.00 -10.45 3.24
N MET A 33 4.98 -9.32 2.52
CA MET A 33 3.87 -9.01 1.61
C MET A 33 3.80 -10.05 0.48
N ARG A 34 4.93 -10.43 -0.13
CA ARG A 34 4.94 -11.49 -1.15
C ARG A 34 4.42 -12.83 -0.62
N VAL A 35 4.78 -13.25 0.59
CA VAL A 35 4.34 -14.52 1.20
C VAL A 35 2.86 -14.47 1.58
N VAL A 36 2.39 -13.36 2.15
CA VAL A 36 0.97 -13.19 2.50
C VAL A 36 0.10 -13.10 1.23
N PHE A 37 0.54 -12.37 0.20
CA PHE A 37 -0.18 -12.24 -1.06
C PHE A 37 -0.05 -13.49 -1.97
N ALA A 38 1.10 -14.20 -1.97
CA ALA A 38 1.27 -15.47 -2.66
C ALA A 38 0.59 -16.64 -1.91
N GLY A 39 0.41 -16.54 -0.59
CA GLY A 39 -0.31 -17.51 0.24
C GLY A 39 -1.80 -17.64 -0.11
N LYS A 40 -2.34 -16.73 -0.93
CA LYS A 40 -3.71 -16.78 -1.45
C LYS A 40 -3.77 -17.24 -2.92
N GLY A 41 -2.70 -17.87 -3.42
CA GLY A 41 -2.59 -18.31 -4.81
C GLY A 41 -1.72 -19.55 -5.01
N LYS A 42 -2.40 -20.70 -5.12
CA LYS A 42 -2.01 -21.90 -5.89
C LYS A 42 -0.86 -22.78 -5.38
N LYS A 43 -1.31 -23.96 -4.91
CA LYS A 43 -0.69 -25.29 -5.00
C LYS A 43 0.32 -25.39 -6.16
N PRO A 44 1.54 -25.94 -5.94
CA PRO A 44 2.50 -26.11 -7.02
C PRO A 44 2.00 -27.22 -7.95
N ALA A 45 1.57 -26.83 -9.15
CA ALA A 45 1.38 -27.76 -10.25
C ALA A 45 2.58 -27.60 -11.19
N ALA A 46 3.57 -28.46 -10.97
CA ALA A 46 4.48 -28.83 -12.01
C ALA A 46 3.71 -29.49 -13.17
N LYS A 47 4.28 -29.33 -14.37
CA LYS A 47 4.09 -30.11 -15.62
C LYS A 47 3.03 -29.65 -16.65
N THR A 48 3.61 -29.39 -17.84
CA THR A 48 3.19 -29.92 -19.15
C THR A 48 2.34 -29.00 -20.03
N GLU A 49 3.05 -28.38 -20.99
CA GLU A 49 2.85 -28.52 -22.44
C GLU A 49 1.52 -28.06 -23.05
N ALA A 50 1.63 -27.12 -23.99
CA ALA A 50 0.58 -26.59 -24.87
C ALA A 50 -0.12 -27.72 -25.67
N PRO A 51 -1.38 -27.57 -26.15
CA PRO A 51 -1.71 -26.67 -27.27
C PRO A 51 -3.10 -25.98 -27.21
N ALA A 52 -3.24 -24.91 -27.99
CA ALA A 52 -4.49 -24.16 -28.24
C ALA A 52 -5.59 -25.00 -28.91
N PRO A 53 -6.88 -24.69 -28.66
CA PRO A 53 -7.71 -24.10 -29.73
C PRO A 53 -8.76 -23.07 -29.25
N ALA A 54 -9.11 -22.12 -30.14
CA ALA A 54 -10.30 -21.23 -30.06
C ALA A 54 -11.55 -21.93 -30.69
N PRO A 55 -12.80 -21.39 -30.74
CA PRO A 55 -13.41 -20.16 -30.21
C PRO A 55 -14.82 -20.34 -29.53
N VAL A 56 -15.54 -19.21 -29.28
CA VAL A 56 -17.00 -18.95 -29.01
C VAL A 56 -17.67 -19.26 -27.64
N PRO A 57 -18.74 -18.54 -27.21
CA PRO A 57 -19.16 -17.14 -27.40
C PRO A 57 -19.42 -16.38 -26.06
N ALA A 58 -19.66 -15.08 -26.16
CA ALA A 58 -19.88 -14.14 -25.06
C ALA A 58 -21.01 -14.54 -24.08
N VAL A 59 -20.69 -14.54 -22.78
CA VAL A 59 -21.68 -14.41 -21.70
C VAL A 59 -21.43 -13.06 -21.04
N SER A 60 -22.38 -12.14 -21.25
CA SER A 60 -22.52 -10.93 -20.45
C SER A 60 -22.77 -11.35 -18.99
N ALA A 61 -21.82 -11.06 -18.11
CA ALA A 61 -21.96 -11.24 -16.67
C ALA A 61 -21.95 -9.86 -16.00
N ALA A 62 -22.98 -9.63 -15.19
CA ALA A 62 -23.28 -8.47 -14.38
C ALA A 62 -22.04 -7.88 -13.65
N PRO A 63 -22.04 -6.57 -13.32
CA PRO A 63 -20.91 -5.96 -12.60
C PRO A 63 -20.77 -6.65 -11.25
N VAL A 64 -19.61 -7.27 -11.09
CA VAL A 64 -19.16 -7.92 -9.87
C VAL A 64 -19.13 -6.83 -8.78
N GLN A 65 -19.91 -7.02 -7.71
CA GLN A 65 -19.74 -6.29 -6.45
C GLN A 65 -18.41 -6.77 -5.84
N GLU A 66 -17.33 -6.18 -6.30
CA GLU A 66 -15.99 -6.44 -5.78
C GLU A 66 -15.86 -5.63 -4.48
N SER A 67 -16.11 -6.33 -3.37
CA SER A 67 -15.97 -5.96 -1.96
C SER A 67 -15.20 -4.66 -1.63
N ASP A 68 -15.92 -3.53 -1.56
CA ASP A 68 -15.43 -2.26 -1.00
C ASP A 68 -15.50 -2.21 0.55
N ASP A 69 -15.72 -3.36 1.21
CA ASP A 69 -15.79 -3.48 2.67
C ASP A 69 -14.51 -3.01 3.36
N GLU A 70 -13.35 -3.21 2.73
CA GLU A 70 -12.06 -2.71 3.22
C GLU A 70 -12.03 -1.18 3.23
N LEU A 71 -12.54 -0.52 2.18
CA LEU A 71 -12.63 0.94 2.11
C LEU A 71 -13.59 1.48 3.16
N ILE A 72 -14.72 0.80 3.37
CA ILE A 72 -15.72 1.17 4.39
C ILE A 72 -15.12 1.02 5.79
N ALA A 73 -14.35 -0.03 6.06
CA ALA A 73 -13.69 -0.25 7.35
C ALA A 73 -12.63 0.84 7.64
N VAL A 74 -11.76 1.15 6.67
CA VAL A 74 -10.76 2.22 6.81
C VAL A 74 -11.43 3.59 6.99
N LEU A 75 -12.45 3.90 6.19
CA LEU A 75 -13.19 5.15 6.31
C LEU A 75 -13.91 5.27 7.66
N THR A 76 -14.55 4.19 8.14
CA THR A 76 -15.21 4.16 9.45
C THR A 76 -14.19 4.35 10.57
N ALA A 77 -13.03 3.69 10.50
CA ALA A 77 -11.96 3.82 11.47
C ALA A 77 -11.38 5.25 11.50
N ALA A 78 -11.17 5.86 10.34
CA ALA A 78 -10.69 7.24 10.23
C ALA A 78 -11.69 8.24 10.84
N VAL A 79 -12.98 8.11 10.54
CA VAL A 79 -14.02 8.99 11.11
C VAL A 79 -14.17 8.77 12.61
N ALA A 80 -14.15 7.51 13.08
CA ALA A 80 -14.17 7.20 14.51
C ALA A 80 -12.99 7.83 15.26
N ALA A 81 -11.78 7.80 14.67
CA ALA A 81 -10.59 8.44 15.24
C ALA A 81 -10.67 9.97 15.23
N CYS A 82 -11.19 10.59 14.16
CA CYS A 82 -11.32 12.05 14.08
C CYS A 82 -12.35 12.63 15.06
N LEU A 83 -13.44 11.89 15.33
CA LEU A 83 -14.54 12.35 16.17
C LEU A 83 -14.48 11.80 17.60
N ASP A 84 -13.44 11.03 17.94
CA ASP A 84 -13.34 10.24 19.19
C ASP A 84 -14.63 9.44 19.48
N ALA A 85 -15.23 8.91 18.41
CA ALA A 85 -16.55 8.29 18.45
C ALA A 85 -16.44 6.76 18.51
N PRO A 86 -17.35 6.08 19.23
CA PRO A 86 -17.32 4.63 19.34
C PRO A 86 -17.63 3.96 17.99
N LYS A 87 -16.79 2.99 17.59
CA LYS A 87 -16.79 2.30 16.27
C LYS A 87 -18.13 1.70 15.85
N ASN A 88 -19.01 1.43 16.81
CA ASN A 88 -20.32 0.80 16.70
C ASN A 88 -21.46 1.78 16.39
N GLY A 89 -21.22 3.10 16.45
CA GLY A 89 -22.23 4.12 16.16
C GLY A 89 -22.23 4.66 14.72
N LEU A 90 -21.23 4.33 13.90
CA LEU A 90 -21.04 4.94 12.59
C LEU A 90 -21.29 3.95 11.45
N ARG A 91 -22.13 4.34 10.49
CA ARG A 91 -22.42 3.58 9.26
C ARG A 91 -22.32 4.49 8.04
N ILE A 92 -21.54 4.07 7.05
CA ILE A 92 -21.40 4.77 5.77
C ILE A 92 -22.56 4.34 4.86
N ARG A 93 -23.49 5.27 4.56
CA ARG A 93 -24.62 4.99 3.65
C ARG A 93 -24.28 5.16 2.18
N SER A 94 -23.35 6.05 1.87
CA SER A 94 -22.85 6.26 0.51
C SER A 94 -21.44 6.85 0.56
N TYR A 95 -20.61 6.44 -0.40
CA TYR A 95 -19.34 7.07 -0.69
C TYR A 95 -19.24 7.27 -2.20
N ARG A 96 -18.60 8.37 -2.60
CA ARG A 96 -18.28 8.67 -3.99
C ARG A 96 -16.85 9.18 -4.01
N ARG A 97 -16.00 8.55 -4.82
CA ARG A 97 -14.68 9.10 -5.12
C ARG A 97 -14.87 10.31 -6.03
N ILE A 98 -14.33 11.46 -5.61
CA ILE A 98 -14.28 12.63 -6.47
C ILE A 98 -13.01 12.49 -7.29
N GLU A 99 -13.17 12.34 -8.61
CA GLU A 99 -12.03 12.32 -9.52
C GLU A 99 -11.36 13.68 -9.52
N SER A 100 -10.16 13.77 -8.95
CA SER A 100 -9.36 14.98 -9.01
C SER A 100 -8.64 14.99 -10.35
N THR A 101 -9.16 15.79 -11.28
CA THR A 101 -8.58 15.98 -12.63
C THR A 101 -7.14 16.51 -12.59
N ALA A 102 -6.73 17.11 -11.46
CA ALA A 102 -5.36 17.55 -11.24
C ALA A 102 -4.67 16.60 -10.24
N PRO A 103 -3.43 16.15 -10.52
CA PRO A 103 -2.66 15.35 -9.58
C PRO A 103 -2.40 16.15 -8.30
N VAL A 104 -2.33 15.46 -7.15
CA VAL A 104 -2.26 16.07 -5.81
C VAL A 104 -1.14 17.12 -5.68
N TRP A 105 -0.01 16.91 -6.35
CA TRP A 105 1.10 17.87 -6.38
C TRP A 105 0.74 19.21 -7.03
N ASN A 106 -0.14 19.21 -8.05
CA ASN A 106 -0.59 20.42 -8.75
C ASN A 106 -1.61 21.19 -7.88
N LEU A 107 -2.45 20.48 -7.13
CA LEU A 107 -3.43 21.11 -6.24
C LEU A 107 -2.76 21.82 -5.04
N THR A 108 -1.72 21.21 -4.47
CA THR A 108 -0.99 21.78 -3.33
C THR A 108 -0.09 22.93 -3.76
N ALA A 109 0.59 22.84 -4.91
CA ALA A 109 1.39 23.94 -5.44
C ALA A 109 0.58 25.23 -5.65
N ARG A 110 -0.69 25.13 -6.05
CA ARG A 110 -1.58 26.29 -6.17
C ARG A 110 -1.97 26.87 -4.82
N ARG A 111 -2.10 26.05 -3.77
CA ARG A 111 -2.34 26.53 -2.41
C ARG A 111 -1.13 27.27 -1.87
N ASP A 112 0.06 26.76 -2.11
CA ASP A 112 1.30 27.38 -1.61
C ASP A 112 1.64 28.68 -2.37
N ASN A 113 1.30 28.78 -3.66
CA ASN A 113 1.51 30.00 -4.46
C ASN A 113 0.55 31.16 -4.15
N VAL A 114 -0.53 30.94 -3.41
CA VAL A 114 -1.53 31.98 -3.09
C VAL A 114 -1.33 32.54 -1.68
N ILE A 115 -0.51 31.89 -0.85
CA ILE A 115 -0.23 32.28 0.55
C ILE A 115 1.21 32.83 0.69
N GLY A 116 1.93 33.00 -0.43
CA GLY A 116 3.24 33.65 -0.53
C GLY A 116 3.15 35.11 -0.92
#